data_AF-A0AAU6AHI4-F1
#
_entry.id   AF-A0AAU6AHI4-F1
#
_cell.length_a   1.000
_cell.length_b   1.000
_cell.length_c   1.000
_cell.angle_alpha   90.00
_cell.angle_beta   90.00
_cell.angle_gamma   90.00
#
_symmetry.space_group_name_H-M   'P 1'
#
loop_
_entity.id
_entity.type
_entity.pdbx_description
1 polymer ?
#
loop_
_entity_poly.entity_id
_entity_poly.type
_entity_poly.pdbx_seq_one_letter_code
_entity_poly.pdbx_strand_id
1 'polypeptide(L)'
;MSADSLSLSDLRSELHRLVAIADSAERPKPDTINPPEHSMPGHEWRVAQEAPFATRPPLWIVRSVDDPETRDCVYVAQPDPYVTYDWERQLDFVSMFPTDARHLAMALLAAADRADSVSQGVTSLAARRTQKNDPPERKQMT
;
A
#
# COMPACT_ATOMS: atom_id res chain seq x y z
N MET A 1 9.83 14.61 -22.82
CA MET A 1 11.04 13.78 -23.07
C MET A 1 10.58 12.36 -23.35
N SER A 2 10.80 11.89 -24.58
CA SER A 2 10.42 10.54 -25.04
C SER A 2 11.07 9.47 -24.17
N ALA A 3 10.42 8.30 -24.01
CA ALA A 3 11.04 7.13 -23.38
C ALA A 3 12.35 6.73 -24.09
N ASP A 4 12.50 7.06 -25.37
CA ASP A 4 13.73 6.90 -26.16
C ASP A 4 14.86 7.88 -25.82
N SER A 5 14.62 8.85 -24.93
CA SER A 5 15.60 9.86 -24.51
C SER A 5 16.10 9.69 -23.07
N LEU A 6 15.61 8.67 -22.37
CA LEU A 6 16.16 8.30 -21.07
C LEU A 6 17.47 7.57 -21.30
N SER A 7 18.57 8.16 -20.85
CA SER A 7 19.81 7.42 -20.85
C SER A 7 19.70 6.26 -19.85
N LEU A 8 20.43 5.17 -20.09
CA LEU A 8 20.55 4.08 -19.15
C LEU A 8 21.07 4.56 -17.77
N SER A 9 21.82 5.67 -17.76
CA SER A 9 22.29 6.33 -16.53
C SER A 9 21.16 6.95 -15.74
N ASP A 10 20.18 7.60 -16.40
CA ASP A 10 19.03 8.20 -15.74
C ASP A 10 18.12 7.14 -15.13
N LEU A 11 17.91 6.04 -15.86
CA LEU A 11 17.15 4.89 -15.37
C LEU A 11 17.82 4.23 -14.16
N ARG A 12 19.14 4.04 -14.20
CA ARG A 12 19.90 3.50 -13.05
C ARG A 12 19.85 4.43 -11.85
N SER A 13 19.99 5.74 -12.07
CA SER A 13 19.96 6.73 -10.99
C SER A 13 18.60 6.80 -10.32
N GLU A 14 17.52 6.78 -11.10
CA GLU A 14 16.16 6.75 -10.56
C GLU A 14 15.85 5.42 -9.87
N LEU A 15 16.30 4.29 -10.44
CA LEU A 15 16.18 2.98 -9.79
C LEU A 15 16.92 2.97 -8.45
N HIS A 16 18.16 3.47 -8.41
CA HIS A 16 18.94 3.59 -7.17
C HIS A 16 18.27 4.51 -6.15
N ARG A 17 17.68 5.63 -6.59
CA ARG A 17 16.93 6.54 -5.73
C ARG A 17 15.68 5.87 -5.15
N LEU A 18 14.90 5.19 -5.99
CA LEU A 18 13.69 4.48 -5.56
C LEU A 18 14.03 3.31 -4.64
N VAL A 19 15.11 2.58 -4.92
CA VAL A 19 15.64 1.52 -4.04
C VAL A 19 16.14 2.12 -2.72
N ALA A 20 16.88 3.23 -2.72
CA ALA A 20 17.31 3.89 -1.49
C ALA A 20 16.15 4.43 -0.65
N ILE A 21 15.07 4.90 -1.28
CA ILE A 21 13.83 5.30 -0.60
C ILE A 21 13.11 4.07 -0.04
N ALA A 22 13.00 3.00 -0.81
CA ALA A 22 12.40 1.74 -0.36
C ALA A 22 13.23 1.04 0.73
N ASP A 23 14.56 1.19 0.71
CA ASP A 23 15.50 0.63 1.68
C ASP A 23 15.56 1.48 2.97
N SER A 24 15.30 2.78 2.88
CA SER A 24 15.19 3.66 4.06
C SER A 24 13.78 3.71 4.66
N ALA A 25 12.76 3.35 3.88
CA ALA A 25 11.43 3.07 4.39
C ALA A 25 11.41 1.66 5.01
N GLU A 26 11.57 1.58 6.33
CA GLU A 26 11.42 0.32 7.04
C GLU A 26 10.02 -0.26 6.74
N ARG A 27 9.97 -1.52 6.26
CA ARG A 27 8.69 -2.22 6.10
C ARG A 27 7.97 -2.23 7.45
N PRO A 28 6.64 -2.07 7.48
CA PRO A 28 5.91 -2.16 8.73
C PRO A 28 6.20 -3.50 9.39
N LYS A 29 6.63 -3.45 10.65
CA LYS A 29 6.79 -4.65 11.46
C LYS A 29 5.41 -5.21 11.80
N PRO A 30 5.28 -6.54 11.94
CA PRO A 30 4.04 -7.10 12.45
C PRO A 30 3.80 -6.60 13.88
N ASP A 31 2.56 -6.26 14.18
CA ASP A 31 2.11 -5.86 15.51
C ASP A 31 1.99 -7.09 16.43
N THR A 32 1.78 -8.27 15.85
CA THR A 32 1.68 -9.53 16.60
C THR A 32 2.28 -10.68 15.79
N ILE A 33 2.98 -11.58 16.48
CA ILE A 33 3.48 -12.84 15.93
C ILE A 33 2.78 -13.96 16.69
N ASN A 34 1.92 -14.69 15.99
CA ASN A 34 1.14 -15.76 16.58
C ASN A 34 1.95 -17.05 16.60
N PRO A 35 2.02 -17.75 17.75
CA PRO A 35 2.83 -18.96 17.88
C PRO A 35 2.23 -20.14 17.09
N PRO A 36 3.00 -21.23 16.89
CA PRO A 36 2.54 -22.41 16.15
C PRO A 36 1.25 -23.05 16.67
N GLU A 37 0.98 -22.96 17.97
CA GLU A 37 -0.21 -23.51 18.62
C GLU A 37 -1.45 -22.63 18.43
N HIS A 38 -1.30 -21.44 17.86
CA HIS A 38 -2.41 -20.58 17.49
C HIS A 38 -3.19 -21.21 16.33
N SER A 39 -4.51 -20.99 16.28
CA SER A 39 -5.37 -21.43 15.17
C SER A 39 -4.96 -20.91 13.77
N MET A 40 -4.07 -19.92 13.70
CA MET A 40 -3.62 -19.22 12.49
C MET A 40 -2.18 -18.72 12.76
N PRO A 41 -1.19 -19.60 12.86
CA PRO A 41 0.17 -19.22 13.24
C PRO A 41 0.78 -18.25 12.22
N GLY A 42 1.62 -17.32 12.64
CA GLY A 42 2.29 -16.37 11.75
C GLY A 42 2.07 -14.90 12.09
N HIS A 43 2.44 -14.02 11.15
CA HIS A 43 2.51 -12.57 11.37
C HIS A 43 1.15 -11.88 11.17
N GLU A 44 0.90 -10.86 11.98
CA GLU A 44 -0.28 -10.02 11.92
C GLU A 44 0.09 -8.53 11.96
N TRP A 45 -0.52 -7.74 11.08
CA TRP A 45 -0.46 -6.29 11.05
C TRP A 45 -1.85 -5.70 11.27
N ARG A 46 -1.94 -4.65 12.06
CA ARG A 46 -3.16 -3.98 12.51
C ARG A 46 -3.13 -2.52 12.07
N VAL A 47 -4.03 -2.14 11.16
CA VAL A 47 -4.15 -0.76 10.69
C VAL A 47 -5.41 -0.14 11.26
N ALA A 48 -5.26 0.60 12.35
CA ALA A 48 -6.36 1.32 12.99
C ALA A 48 -6.67 2.62 12.22
N GLN A 49 -7.96 2.88 11.99
CA GLN A 49 -8.41 4.16 11.45
C GLN A 49 -8.54 5.19 12.57
N GLU A 50 -8.15 6.44 12.29
CA GLU A 50 -8.43 7.55 13.19
C GLU A 50 -9.94 7.78 13.29
N ALA A 51 -10.50 7.54 14.46
CA ALA A 51 -11.92 7.74 14.74
C ALA A 51 -12.07 8.36 16.15
N PRO A 52 -11.95 9.69 16.29
CA PRO A 52 -11.82 10.38 17.58
C PRO A 52 -12.98 10.15 18.56
N PHE A 53 -14.16 9.81 18.03
CA PHE A 53 -15.39 9.62 18.80
C PHE A 53 -15.83 8.15 18.86
N ALA A 54 -15.08 7.24 18.23
CA ALA A 54 -15.41 5.82 18.27
C ALA A 54 -14.79 5.19 19.53
N THR A 55 -15.63 4.52 20.32
CA THR A 55 -15.16 3.69 21.45
C THR A 55 -14.28 2.52 20.99
N ARG A 56 -14.42 2.12 19.71
CA ARG A 56 -13.60 1.11 19.04
C ARG A 56 -13.34 1.59 17.62
N PRO A 57 -12.14 2.11 17.31
CA PRO A 57 -11.83 2.55 15.96
C PRO A 57 -11.89 1.36 14.98
N PRO A 58 -12.38 1.58 13.74
CA PRO A 58 -12.33 0.57 12.70
C PRO A 58 -10.90 0.06 12.49
N LEU A 59 -10.72 -1.26 12.40
CA LEU A 59 -9.40 -1.89 12.35
C LEU A 59 -9.29 -2.81 11.13
N TRP A 60 -8.30 -2.59 10.27
CA TRP A 60 -7.92 -3.59 9.28
C TRP A 60 -6.94 -4.58 9.88
N ILE A 61 -7.08 -5.85 9.53
CA ILE A 61 -6.12 -6.88 9.91
C ILE A 61 -5.55 -7.51 8.64
N VAL A 62 -4.22 -7.57 8.56
CA VAL A 62 -3.49 -8.27 7.49
C VAL A 62 -2.68 -9.39 8.13
N ARG A 63 -2.71 -10.60 7.55
CA ARG A 63 -1.97 -11.76 8.07
C ARG A 63 -1.23 -12.53 6.99
N SER A 64 -0.08 -13.06 7.37
CA SER A 64 0.56 -14.18 6.70
C SER A 64 0.55 -15.39 7.64
N VAL A 65 0.19 -16.56 7.12
CA VAL A 65 0.03 -17.77 7.93
C VAL A 65 1.18 -18.73 7.65
N ASP A 66 1.68 -19.43 8.68
CA ASP A 66 2.79 -20.39 8.55
C ASP A 66 2.31 -21.82 8.23
N ASP A 67 0.99 -22.05 8.35
CA ASP A 67 0.34 -23.33 8.07
C ASP A 67 0.55 -23.76 6.59
N PRO A 68 1.04 -24.99 6.34
CA PRO A 68 1.40 -25.44 4.98
C PRO A 68 0.27 -25.40 3.95
N GLU A 69 -0.99 -25.52 4.37
CA GLU A 69 -2.14 -25.57 3.46
C GLU A 69 -2.60 -24.15 3.07
N THR A 70 -2.25 -23.15 3.86
CA THR A 70 -2.79 -21.78 3.74
C THR A 70 -1.72 -20.70 3.57
N ARG A 71 -0.44 -21.02 3.77
CA ARG A 71 0.71 -20.09 3.69
C ARG A 71 0.95 -19.41 2.34
N ASP A 72 0.33 -19.91 1.28
CA ASP A 72 0.49 -19.35 -0.08
C ASP A 72 -0.34 -18.07 -0.28
N CYS A 73 -1.12 -17.67 0.73
CA CYS A 73 -1.97 -16.49 0.70
C CYS A 73 -1.63 -15.49 1.81
N VAL A 74 -2.00 -14.24 1.55
CA VAL A 74 -2.14 -13.17 2.54
C VAL A 74 -3.63 -13.00 2.82
N TYR A 75 -3.99 -12.83 4.08
CA TYR A 75 -5.38 -12.73 4.52
C TYR A 75 -5.65 -11.31 5.02
N VAL A 76 -6.71 -10.67 4.50
CA VAL A 76 -7.09 -9.31 4.88
C VAL A 76 -8.53 -9.30 5.37
N ALA A 77 -8.75 -8.87 6.61
CA ALA A 77 -10.08 -8.63 7.15
C ALA A 77 -10.41 -7.14 7.08
N GLN A 78 -11.63 -6.85 6.62
CA GLN A 78 -12.16 -5.48 6.59
C GLN A 78 -12.54 -5.00 8.00
N PRO A 79 -12.57 -3.68 8.23
CA PRO A 79 -13.11 -3.08 9.43
C PRO A 79 -14.60 -3.40 9.57
N ASP A 80 -15.00 -4.13 10.61
CA ASP A 80 -16.40 -4.31 10.95
C ASP A 80 -16.73 -3.50 12.23
N PRO A 81 -17.57 -2.46 12.14
CA PRO A 81 -17.91 -1.62 13.28
C PRO A 81 -18.84 -2.29 14.29
N TYR A 82 -19.43 -3.44 13.96
CA TYR A 82 -20.38 -4.19 14.79
C TYR A 82 -19.76 -5.44 15.41
N VAL A 83 -18.57 -5.83 14.98
CA VAL A 83 -17.87 -7.01 15.49
C VAL A 83 -16.75 -6.57 16.45
N THR A 84 -16.77 -7.12 17.66
CA THR A 84 -15.58 -7.08 18.50
C THR A 84 -14.56 -7.98 17.82
N TYR A 85 -13.37 -7.46 17.48
CA TYR A 85 -12.25 -8.26 16.98
C TYR A 85 -11.88 -9.32 18.01
N ASP A 86 -12.56 -10.44 17.91
CA ASP A 86 -12.40 -11.63 18.70
C ASP A 86 -12.15 -12.75 17.69
N TRP A 87 -10.97 -13.34 17.79
CA TRP A 87 -10.46 -14.38 16.90
C TRP A 87 -11.31 -15.66 16.97
N GLU A 88 -12.15 -15.81 18.01
CA GLU A 88 -13.15 -16.88 18.10
C GLU A 88 -14.35 -16.66 17.18
N ARG A 89 -14.58 -15.42 16.73
CA ARG A 89 -15.62 -15.09 15.75
C ARG A 89 -14.98 -15.03 14.38
N GLN A 90 -15.58 -15.77 13.44
CA GLN A 90 -15.19 -15.86 12.04
C GLN A 90 -15.15 -14.46 11.41
N LEU A 91 -13.99 -13.80 11.46
CA LEU A 91 -13.74 -12.61 10.68
C LEU A 91 -13.74 -13.04 9.20
N ASP A 92 -14.46 -12.29 8.37
CA ASP A 92 -14.48 -12.51 6.94
C ASP A 92 -13.15 -12.04 6.33
N PHE A 93 -12.18 -12.95 6.28
CA PHE A 93 -10.92 -12.72 5.61
C PHE A 93 -11.07 -12.90 4.11
N VAL A 94 -10.56 -11.93 3.36
CA VAL A 94 -10.28 -12.08 1.94
C VAL A 94 -8.87 -12.66 1.80
N SER A 95 -8.75 -13.85 1.23
CA SER A 95 -7.46 -14.45 0.86
C SER A 95 -6.99 -13.93 -0.49
N MET A 96 -5.73 -13.51 -0.58
CA MET A 96 -5.09 -13.05 -1.80
C MET A 96 -3.73 -13.73 -1.97
N PHE A 97 -3.40 -14.14 -3.19
CA PHE A 97 -2.02 -14.53 -3.48
C PHE A 97 -1.08 -13.32 -3.31
N PRO A 98 0.19 -13.53 -2.94
CA PRO A 98 1.16 -12.45 -2.76
C PRO A 98 1.29 -11.50 -3.96
N THR A 99 1.09 -12.00 -5.18
CA THR A 99 1.08 -11.17 -6.39
C THR A 99 -0.08 -10.19 -6.40
N ASP A 100 -1.29 -10.65 -6.11
CA ASP A 100 -2.50 -9.81 -6.07
C ASP A 100 -2.44 -8.82 -4.90
N ALA A 101 -1.96 -9.27 -3.74
CA ALA A 101 -1.74 -8.41 -2.58
C ALA A 101 -0.75 -7.26 -2.89
N ARG A 102 0.33 -7.55 -3.64
CA ARG A 102 1.27 -6.51 -4.11
C ARG A 102 0.63 -5.55 -5.10
N HIS A 103 -0.16 -6.05 -6.04
CA HIS A 103 -0.89 -5.19 -6.99
C HIS A 103 -1.87 -4.27 -6.27
N LEU A 104 -2.61 -4.80 -5.29
CA LEU A 104 -3.51 -4.01 -4.45
C LEU A 104 -2.74 -2.94 -3.66
N ALA A 105 -1.62 -3.31 -3.02
CA ALA A 105 -0.79 -2.36 -2.29
C ALA A 105 -0.29 -1.21 -3.19
N MET A 106 0.17 -1.53 -4.41
CA MET A 106 0.59 -0.52 -5.38
C MET A 106 -0.57 0.38 -5.83
N ALA A 107 -1.78 -0.17 -6.00
CA ALA A 107 -2.96 0.61 -6.33
C ALA A 107 -3.36 1.57 -5.19
N LEU A 108 -3.29 1.10 -3.94
CA LEU A 108 -3.55 1.92 -2.75
C LEU A 108 -2.54 3.07 -2.63
N LEU A 109 -1.25 2.80 -2.84
CA LEU A 109 -0.20 3.83 -2.86
C LEU A 109 -0.48 4.90 -3.93
N ALA A 110 -0.81 4.48 -5.16
CA ALA A 110 -1.12 5.42 -6.24
C ALA A 110 -2.37 6.27 -5.96
N ALA A 111 -3.37 5.70 -5.28
CA ALA A 111 -4.56 6.42 -4.86
C ALA A 111 -4.25 7.45 -3.75
N ALA A 112 -3.41 7.07 -2.78
CA ALA A 112 -2.96 7.97 -1.71
C ALA A 112 -2.17 9.16 -2.29
N ASP A 113 -1.18 8.90 -3.15
CA ASP A 113 -0.40 9.94 -3.85
C ASP A 113 -1.31 10.94 -4.58
N ARG A 114 -2.38 10.44 -5.21
CA ARG A 114 -3.35 11.27 -5.91
C ARG A 114 -4.14 12.14 -4.93
N ALA A 115 -4.59 11.59 -3.81
CA ALA A 115 -5.34 12.30 -2.78
C ALA A 115 -4.50 13.41 -2.12
N ASP A 116 -3.26 13.11 -1.75
CA ASP A 116 -2.30 14.08 -1.21
C ASP A 116 -2.03 15.21 -2.19
N SER A 117 -1.92 14.87 -3.47
CA SER A 117 -1.74 15.86 -4.53
C SER A 117 -2.90 16.84 -4.65
N VAL A 118 -4.14 16.38 -4.44
CA VAL A 118 -5.32 17.28 -4.38
C VAL A 118 -5.26 18.14 -3.13
N SER A 119 -5.03 17.54 -1.96
CA SER A 119 -5.25 18.18 -0.67
C SER A 119 -4.13 19.16 -0.30
N GLN A 120 -2.88 18.85 -0.66
CA GLN A 120 -1.70 19.63 -0.27
C GLN A 120 -1.10 20.44 -1.44
N GLY A 121 -1.69 20.34 -2.64
CA GLY A 121 -1.13 20.97 -3.85
C GLY A 121 0.23 20.39 -4.27
N VAL A 122 0.63 19.26 -3.69
CA VAL A 122 1.86 18.54 -4.06
C VAL A 122 1.64 17.92 -5.44
N THR A 123 2.63 17.97 -6.33
CA THR A 123 2.49 17.34 -7.65
C THR A 123 2.58 15.81 -7.52
N SER A 124 1.47 15.09 -7.71
CA SER A 124 1.51 13.62 -7.79
C SER A 124 2.44 13.15 -8.91
N LEU A 125 3.03 11.96 -8.74
CA LEU A 125 3.86 11.33 -9.77
C LEU A 125 3.11 11.18 -11.10
N ALA A 126 1.81 10.88 -11.05
CA ALA A 126 0.95 10.83 -12.23
C ALA A 126 0.81 12.20 -12.90
N ALA A 127 0.48 13.26 -12.16
CA ALA A 127 0.40 14.62 -12.71
C ALA A 127 1.73 15.11 -13.29
N ARG A 128 2.85 14.71 -12.67
CA ARG A 128 4.20 14.97 -13.18
C ARG A 128 4.46 14.26 -14.51
N ARG A 129 3.93 13.05 -14.71
CA ARG A 129 3.98 12.33 -15.99
C ARG A 129 3.14 13.04 -17.06
N THR A 130 1.97 13.59 -16.70
CA THR A 130 1.09 14.29 -17.65
C THR A 130 1.60 15.69 -18.02
N GLN A 131 2.09 16.49 -17.06
CA GLN A 131 2.73 17.79 -17.33
C GLN A 131 3.97 17.67 -18.22
N LYS A 132 4.68 16.54 -18.13
CA LYS A 132 5.81 16.23 -19.02
C LYS A 132 5.37 15.94 -20.47
N ASN A 133 4.08 15.67 -20.70
CA ASN A 133 3.49 15.29 -21.98
C ASN A 133 2.69 16.42 -22.64
N ASP A 134 2.33 17.51 -21.95
CA ASP A 134 1.71 18.70 -22.55
C ASP A 134 2.77 19.73 -22.99
N PRO A 135 2.85 20.10 -24.29
CA PRO A 135 3.73 21.17 -24.75
C PRO A 135 3.18 22.55 -24.34
N PRO A 136 4.03 23.54 -24.03
CA PRO A 136 3.55 24.88 -23.70
C PRO A 136 2.87 25.52 -24.91
N GLU A 137 1.66 26.05 -24.71
CA GLU A 137 0.96 26.85 -25.72
C GLU A 137 1.87 27.98 -26.21
N ARG A 138 2.22 27.94 -27.50
CA ARG A 138 2.88 29.06 -28.16
C ARG A 138 1.93 30.24 -28.11
N LYS A 139 2.14 31.17 -27.17
CA LYS A 139 1.60 32.52 -27.26
C LYS A 139 2.04 33.08 -28.61
N GLN A 140 1.10 33.19 -29.54
CA GLN A 140 1.31 33.88 -30.80
C GLN A 140 1.54 35.35 -30.44
N MET A 141 2.80 35.79 -30.52
CA MET A 141 3.15 37.21 -30.54
C MET A 141 2.81 37.73 -31.93
N THR A 142 1.69 38.45 -32.00
CA THR A 142 1.42 39.50 -33.00
C THR A 142 2.41 40.64 -32.87
#